data_AF-A0A139WE89-F1
#
_entry.id   AF-A0A139WE89-F1
#
_cell.length_a   1.000
_cell.length_b   1.000
_cell.length_c   1.000
_cell.angle_alpha   90.00
_cell.angle_beta   90.00
_cell.angle_gamma   90.00
#
_symmetry.space_group_name_H-M   'P 1'
#
loop_
_entity.id
_entity.type
_entity.pdbx_description
1 polymer ?
#
loop_
_entity_poly.entity_id
_entity_poly.type
_entity_poly.pdbx_seq_one_letter_code
_entity_poly.pdbx_strand_id
1 'polypeptide(L)'
;MELNPDPIIGLESRIWKEVSIRVAAPLLQATPAYQSLTQEQVKFALERAFVPNLNQYKIFSITDMIEDIIIVDGLVADYNTRETYIAPCCVSRTVQKIILPTSSLINVPFEVVTRLLIVPDREVDEYDVMMLAEETCEMLSTGSESKCLQHTAQERIRNRKRNRSTLRHKFITKQKSSHTSSRSVPQSLTSSISTTYSRSRTGSITKGNVSFHELPEEQEIEKDSQRKGSMRSSLD
;
A
#
# COMPACT_ATOMS: atom_id res chain seq x y z
N MET A 1 8.51 -2.59 23.57
CA MET A 1 8.57 -1.31 22.82
C MET A 1 7.47 -1.42 21.78
N GLU A 2 6.28 -0.86 22.04
CA GLU A 2 5.15 -0.94 21.12
C GLU A 2 5.45 -0.05 19.91
N LEU A 3 6.04 -0.68 18.90
CA LEU A 3 6.22 -0.11 17.58
C LEU A 3 4.84 0.20 17.02
N ASN A 4 4.66 1.43 16.54
CA ASN A 4 3.41 2.00 16.03
C ASN A 4 2.53 0.92 15.35
N PRO A 5 1.36 0.55 15.90
CA PRO A 5 0.59 -0.63 15.50
C PRO A 5 -0.19 -0.43 14.20
N ASP A 6 0.07 0.66 13.47
CA ASP A 6 -0.62 0.94 12.22
C ASP A 6 -0.30 -0.18 11.20
N PRO A 7 -1.32 -0.84 10.64
CA PRO A 7 -1.13 -1.98 9.75
C PRO A 7 -0.47 -1.61 8.40
N ILE A 8 -0.41 -0.32 8.05
CA ILE A 8 0.10 0.19 6.78
C ILE A 8 1.38 1.03 6.98
N ILE A 9 1.36 1.98 7.92
CA ILE A 9 2.48 2.92 8.15
C ILE A 9 3.34 2.57 9.36
N GLY A 10 3.12 1.39 9.98
CA GLY A 10 3.95 0.85 11.04
C GLY A 10 5.43 0.76 10.64
N LEU A 11 6.34 0.76 11.62
CA LEU A 11 7.78 0.73 11.34
C LEU A 11 8.16 -0.51 10.52
N GLU A 12 7.62 -1.67 10.89
CA GLU A 12 7.85 -2.92 10.17
C GLU A 12 7.40 -2.81 8.72
N SER A 13 6.16 -2.36 8.47
CA SER A 13 5.61 -2.15 7.13
C SER A 13 6.49 -1.22 6.28
N ARG A 14 7.01 -0.13 6.87
CA ARG A 14 7.91 0.81 6.18
C ARG A 14 9.27 0.20 5.84
N ILE A 15 9.86 -0.56 6.75
CA ILE A 15 11.12 -1.28 6.50
C ILE A 15 10.92 -2.28 5.37
N TRP A 16 9.83 -3.05 5.42
CA TRP A 16 9.54 -4.03 4.40
C TRP A 16 9.19 -3.42 3.06
N LYS A 17 8.52 -2.28 3.01
CA LYS A 17 8.28 -1.55 1.75
C LYS A 17 9.60 -1.28 1.02
N GLU A 18 10.62 -0.78 1.71
CA GLU A 18 11.94 -0.50 1.10
C GLU A 18 12.61 -1.78 0.55
N VAL A 19 12.57 -2.88 1.30
CA VAL A 19 13.09 -4.18 0.84
C VAL A 19 12.30 -4.68 -0.37
N SER A 20 10.97 -4.56 -0.30
CA SER A 20 10.04 -5.06 -1.31
C SER A 20 10.20 -4.36 -2.64
N ILE A 21 10.42 -3.04 -2.66
CA ILE A 21 10.64 -2.27 -3.90
C ILE A 21 11.88 -2.80 -4.65
N ARG A 22 12.94 -3.16 -3.93
CA ARG A 22 14.18 -3.71 -4.53
C ARG A 22 13.97 -5.09 -5.14
N VAL A 23 13.12 -5.91 -4.53
CA VAL A 23 12.77 -7.26 -5.01
C VAL A 23 11.76 -7.18 -6.17
N ALA A 24 10.74 -6.34 -6.05
CA ALA A 24 9.64 -6.25 -7.00
C ALA A 24 10.04 -5.58 -8.31
N ALA A 25 10.91 -4.56 -8.29
CA ALA A 25 11.30 -3.84 -9.50
C ALA A 25 11.83 -4.76 -10.63
N PRO A 26 12.83 -5.64 -10.41
CA PRO A 26 13.29 -6.57 -11.45
C PRO A 26 12.25 -7.64 -11.82
N LEU A 27 11.41 -8.07 -10.86
CA LEU A 27 10.34 -9.05 -11.14
C LEU A 27 9.27 -8.47 -12.07
N LEU A 28 8.81 -7.25 -11.79
CA LEU A 28 7.81 -6.59 -12.62
C LEU A 28 8.34 -6.32 -14.01
N GLN A 29 9.61 -5.93 -14.17
CA GLN A 29 10.21 -5.75 -15.51
C GLN A 29 10.15 -7.01 -16.40
N ALA A 30 10.16 -8.22 -15.80
CA ALA A 30 9.98 -9.45 -16.55
C ALA A 30 8.52 -9.71 -16.97
N THR A 31 7.56 -9.11 -16.25
CA THR A 31 6.12 -9.26 -16.49
C THR A 31 5.67 -8.48 -17.72
N PRO A 32 4.89 -9.07 -18.65
CA PRO A 32 4.44 -8.40 -19.88
C PRO A 32 3.78 -7.03 -19.68
N ALA A 33 3.08 -6.83 -18.56
CA ALA A 33 2.42 -5.55 -18.24
C ALA A 33 3.40 -4.38 -18.05
N TYR A 34 4.65 -4.63 -17.64
CA TYR A 34 5.64 -3.60 -17.32
C TYR A 34 6.84 -3.62 -18.29
N GLN A 35 6.85 -4.50 -19.29
CA GLN A 35 7.98 -4.63 -20.24
C GLN A 35 8.27 -3.35 -21.04
N SER A 36 7.27 -2.47 -21.22
CA SER A 36 7.43 -1.19 -21.90
C SER A 36 7.98 -0.07 -21.01
N LEU A 37 8.11 -0.32 -19.70
CA LEU A 37 8.53 0.67 -18.71
C LEU A 37 10.02 0.54 -18.38
N THR A 38 10.68 1.68 -18.18
CA THR A 38 12.05 1.70 -17.67
C THR A 38 12.09 1.27 -16.19
N GLN A 39 13.26 0.87 -15.70
CA GLN A 39 13.40 0.47 -14.30
C GLN A 39 13.01 1.59 -13.32
N GLU A 40 13.32 2.84 -13.69
CA GLU A 40 12.96 4.03 -12.90
C GLU A 40 11.45 4.26 -12.90
N GLN A 41 10.77 4.04 -14.03
CA GLN A 41 9.31 4.14 -14.11
C GLN A 41 8.61 3.05 -13.27
N VAL A 42 9.14 1.82 -13.27
CA VAL A 42 8.64 0.75 -12.40
C VAL A 42 8.84 1.11 -10.93
N LYS A 43 10.02 1.60 -10.54
CA LYS A 43 10.28 2.06 -9.17
C LYS A 43 9.35 3.19 -8.75
N PHE A 44 9.12 4.15 -9.64
CA PHE A 44 8.19 5.25 -9.41
C PHE A 44 6.75 4.74 -9.21
N ALA A 45 6.30 3.78 -10.02
CA ALA A 45 4.99 3.14 -9.82
C ALA A 45 4.90 2.44 -8.45
N LEU A 46 5.98 1.77 -8.03
CA LEU A 46 6.07 1.09 -6.74
C LEU A 46 6.14 2.04 -5.52
N GLU A 47 6.34 3.35 -5.70
CA GLU A 47 6.32 4.30 -4.58
C GLU A 47 4.97 4.34 -3.87
N ARG A 48 3.88 4.08 -4.62
CA ARG A 48 2.50 3.98 -4.10
C ARG A 48 2.19 2.62 -3.49
N ALA A 49 3.05 1.62 -3.70
CA ALA A 49 2.83 0.30 -3.16
C ALA A 49 3.05 0.31 -1.64
N PHE A 50 2.43 -0.63 -0.93
CA PHE A 50 2.57 -0.77 0.51
C PHE A 50 2.63 -2.23 0.94
N VAL A 51 3.17 -2.44 2.14
CA VAL A 51 3.27 -3.76 2.76
C VAL A 51 2.36 -3.79 3.97
N PRO A 52 1.16 -4.38 3.89
CA PRO A 52 0.29 -4.48 5.05
C PRO A 52 0.80 -5.50 6.06
N ASN A 53 0.42 -5.31 7.32
CA ASN A 53 0.52 -6.34 8.34
C ASN A 53 -0.61 -7.37 8.15
N LEU A 54 -0.22 -8.61 7.83
CA LEU A 54 -1.15 -9.71 7.53
C LEU A 54 -1.35 -10.69 8.69
N ASN A 55 -0.82 -10.39 9.88
CA ASN A 55 -0.83 -11.33 11.02
C ASN A 55 -2.24 -11.76 11.45
N GLN A 56 -3.25 -10.93 11.18
CA GLN A 56 -4.64 -11.20 11.53
C GLN A 56 -5.46 -11.81 10.39
N TYR A 57 -4.85 -12.09 9.24
CA TYR A 57 -5.56 -12.58 8.05
C TYR A 57 -5.29 -14.07 7.83
N LYS A 58 -6.33 -14.82 7.48
CA LYS A 58 -6.25 -16.22 7.02
C LYS A 58 -6.37 -16.31 5.51
N ILE A 59 -7.34 -15.60 4.96
CA ILE A 59 -7.61 -15.54 3.53
C ILE A 59 -7.68 -14.08 3.14
N PHE A 60 -6.84 -13.68 2.18
CA PHE A 60 -6.82 -12.32 1.66
C PHE A 60 -7.52 -12.29 0.30
N SER A 61 -8.54 -11.43 0.19
CA SER A 61 -9.31 -11.22 -1.04
C SER A 61 -8.62 -10.17 -1.89
N ILE A 62 -8.36 -10.50 -3.15
CA ILE A 62 -7.79 -9.61 -4.16
C ILE A 62 -8.96 -8.93 -4.86
N THR A 63 -9.05 -7.61 -4.69
CA THR A 63 -10.14 -6.78 -5.22
C THR A 63 -9.68 -6.02 -6.46
N ASP A 64 -10.63 -5.37 -7.14
CA ASP A 64 -10.37 -4.45 -8.26
C ASP A 64 -9.58 -3.20 -7.87
N MET A 65 -9.48 -2.91 -6.57
CA MET A 65 -8.64 -1.83 -6.03
C MET A 65 -7.13 -2.16 -6.04
N ILE A 66 -6.76 -3.39 -6.37
CA ILE A 66 -5.38 -3.87 -6.38
C ILE A 66 -4.96 -4.11 -7.83
N GLU A 67 -3.90 -3.43 -8.28
CA GLU A 67 -3.34 -3.61 -9.61
C GLU A 67 -2.50 -4.90 -9.68
N ASP A 68 -1.58 -5.07 -8.74
CA ASP A 68 -0.70 -6.25 -8.65
C ASP A 68 -0.33 -6.58 -7.20
N ILE A 69 -0.09 -7.87 -6.94
CA ILE A 69 0.42 -8.37 -5.66
C ILE A 69 1.73 -9.12 -5.90
N ILE A 70 2.74 -8.76 -5.12
CA ILE A 70 4.04 -9.42 -5.14
C ILE A 70 4.26 -10.05 -3.76
N ILE A 71 4.57 -11.34 -3.75
CA ILE A 71 5.01 -12.06 -2.56
C ILE A 71 6.49 -11.78 -2.41
N VAL A 72 6.86 -11.09 -1.33
CA VAL A 72 8.24 -10.67 -1.05
C VAL A 72 8.95 -11.68 -0.18
N ASP A 73 8.21 -12.26 0.76
CA ASP A 73 8.69 -13.29 1.69
C ASP A 73 7.56 -14.27 2.01
N GLY A 74 7.93 -15.51 2.30
CA GLY A 74 6.99 -16.60 2.59
C GLY A 74 6.31 -17.21 1.36
N LEU A 75 5.09 -17.68 1.56
CA LEU A 75 4.30 -18.37 0.54
C LEU A 75 2.81 -18.11 0.72
N VAL A 76 2.04 -18.31 -0.34
CA VAL A 76 0.57 -18.30 -0.31
C VAL A 76 0.04 -19.39 -1.24
N ALA A 77 -1.21 -19.81 -1.06
CA ALA A 77 -1.88 -20.66 -2.04
C ALA A 77 -3.09 -19.96 -2.65
N ASP A 78 -3.36 -20.17 -3.93
CA ASP A 78 -4.62 -19.74 -4.53
C ASP A 78 -5.78 -20.55 -3.91
N TYR A 79 -6.83 -19.83 -3.48
CA TYR A 79 -8.00 -20.44 -2.88
C TYR A 79 -8.72 -21.42 -3.82
N ASN A 80 -8.74 -21.13 -5.12
CA ASN A 80 -9.48 -21.89 -6.10
C ASN A 80 -8.67 -23.08 -6.63
N THR A 81 -7.47 -22.83 -7.14
CA THR A 81 -6.63 -23.89 -7.76
C THR A 81 -5.80 -24.68 -6.76
N ARG A 82 -5.60 -24.14 -5.54
CA ARG A 82 -4.67 -24.66 -4.53
C ARG A 82 -3.21 -24.68 -4.98
N GLU A 83 -2.89 -23.99 -6.08
CA GLU A 83 -1.52 -23.77 -6.50
C GLU A 83 -0.79 -22.88 -5.49
N THR A 84 0.42 -23.28 -5.12
CA THR A 84 1.23 -22.56 -4.14
C THR A 84 2.21 -21.64 -4.84
N TYR A 85 2.22 -20.38 -4.42
CA TYR A 85 3.15 -19.35 -4.87
C TYR A 85 4.18 -19.11 -3.77
N ILE A 86 5.46 -19.16 -4.14
CA ILE A 86 6.60 -19.06 -3.22
C ILE A 86 7.37 -17.79 -3.56
N ALA A 87 7.77 -17.02 -2.55
CA ALA A 87 8.53 -15.79 -2.74
C ALA A 87 9.93 -16.02 -3.37
N PRO A 88 10.45 -15.05 -4.14
CA PRO A 88 9.78 -13.83 -4.57
C PRO A 88 8.98 -14.07 -5.87
N CYS A 89 7.70 -13.72 -5.89
CA CYS A 89 6.81 -14.07 -7.00
C CYS A 89 5.67 -13.05 -7.19
N CYS A 90 5.30 -12.77 -8.44
CA CYS A 90 4.11 -11.99 -8.75
C CYS A 90 2.90 -12.92 -8.81
N VAL A 91 1.86 -12.59 -8.04
CA VAL A 91 0.60 -13.33 -8.08
C VAL A 91 -0.13 -13.01 -9.38
N SER A 92 -0.64 -14.03 -10.08
CA SER A 92 -1.40 -13.81 -11.30
C SER A 92 -2.65 -12.96 -11.03
N ARG A 93 -2.95 -12.00 -11.92
CA ARG A 93 -4.16 -11.16 -11.86
C ARG A 93 -5.47 -11.96 -11.96
N THR A 94 -5.40 -13.24 -12.32
CA THR A 94 -6.55 -14.16 -12.32
C THR A 94 -6.92 -14.67 -10.93
N VAL A 95 -6.01 -14.58 -9.96
CA VAL A 95 -6.24 -15.04 -8.58
C VAL A 95 -7.13 -14.02 -7.87
N GLN A 96 -8.23 -14.50 -7.30
CA GLN A 96 -9.19 -13.65 -6.59
C GLN A 96 -9.02 -13.70 -5.07
N LYS A 97 -8.48 -14.80 -4.55
CA LYS A 97 -8.28 -15.02 -3.11
C LYS A 97 -7.05 -15.85 -2.89
N ILE A 98 -6.26 -15.47 -1.90
CA ILE A 98 -5.07 -16.19 -1.48
C ILE A 98 -5.21 -16.66 -0.03
N ILE A 99 -4.74 -17.86 0.22
CA ILE A 99 -4.67 -18.50 1.52
C ILE A 99 -3.29 -18.21 2.11
N LEU A 100 -3.27 -17.62 3.29
CA LEU A 100 -2.06 -17.33 4.05
C LEU A 100 -1.66 -18.54 4.91
N PRO A 101 -0.37 -18.71 5.25
CA PRO A 101 0.11 -19.80 6.13
C PRO A 101 -0.56 -19.86 7.50
N THR A 102 -1.12 -18.73 7.96
CA THR A 102 -1.91 -18.61 9.19
C THR A 102 -3.23 -19.40 9.14
N SER A 103 -3.72 -19.73 7.94
CA SER A 103 -4.95 -20.49 7.75
C SER A 103 -4.71 -21.99 7.92
N SER A 104 -5.65 -22.69 8.54
CA SER A 104 -5.65 -24.16 8.59
C SER A 104 -5.91 -24.82 7.23
N LEU A 105 -6.23 -24.03 6.20
CA LEU A 105 -6.43 -24.52 4.84
C LEU A 105 -5.13 -24.84 4.10
N ILE A 106 -3.97 -24.46 4.66
CA ILE A 106 -2.64 -24.79 4.13
C ILE A 106 -1.80 -25.43 5.24
N ASN A 107 -1.28 -26.63 4.98
CA ASN A 107 -0.43 -27.34 5.93
C ASN A 107 1.04 -27.08 5.58
N VAL A 108 1.63 -26.07 6.23
CA VAL A 108 3.07 -25.79 6.12
C VAL A 108 3.77 -26.41 7.33
N PRO A 109 4.83 -27.23 7.16
CA PRO A 109 5.47 -27.94 8.26
C PRO A 109 6.36 -27.04 9.16
N PHE A 110 6.48 -25.76 8.84
CA PHE A 110 7.30 -24.78 9.54
C PHE A 110 6.56 -23.45 9.65
N GLU A 111 6.93 -22.65 10.66
CA GLU A 111 6.37 -21.32 10.86
C GLU A 111 6.92 -20.36 9.79
N VAL A 112 6.01 -19.83 8.97
CA VAL A 112 6.34 -18.90 7.88
C VAL A 112 5.49 -17.66 8.02
N VAL A 113 6.16 -16.51 7.99
CA VAL A 113 5.48 -15.22 7.91
C VAL A 113 5.46 -14.80 6.44
N THR A 114 4.26 -14.51 5.92
CA THR A 114 4.11 -14.02 4.55
C THR A 114 4.09 -12.52 4.53
N ARG A 115 4.87 -11.94 3.61
CA ARG A 115 4.92 -10.49 3.37
C ARG A 115 4.56 -10.20 1.93
N LEU A 116 3.54 -9.38 1.74
CA LEU A 116 3.05 -8.99 0.43
C LEU A 116 3.35 -7.52 0.18
N LEU A 117 3.82 -7.21 -1.02
CA LEU A 117 3.78 -5.86 -1.56
C LEU A 117 2.52 -5.74 -2.41
N ILE A 118 1.64 -4.83 -2.02
CA ILE A 118 0.40 -4.54 -2.73
C ILE A 118 0.59 -3.25 -3.52
N VAL A 119 0.37 -3.34 -4.83
CA VAL A 119 0.31 -2.18 -5.72
C VAL A 119 -1.17 -1.81 -5.87
N PRO A 120 -1.63 -0.69 -5.30
CA PRO A 120 -3.02 -0.24 -5.47
C PRO A 120 -3.26 0.25 -6.89
N ASP A 121 -4.51 0.19 -7.35
CA ASP A 121 -4.91 0.80 -8.62
C ASP A 121 -4.69 2.33 -8.58
N ARG A 122 -4.67 2.93 -9.78
CA ARG A 122 -4.52 4.37 -9.95
C ARG A 122 -5.62 5.08 -9.18
N GLU A 123 -5.23 6.12 -8.46
CA GLU A 123 -6.15 6.97 -7.67
C GLU A 123 -6.73 6.30 -6.42
N VAL A 124 -6.42 5.04 -6.14
CA VAL A 124 -6.77 4.37 -4.88
C VAL A 124 -5.68 4.62 -3.84
N ASP A 125 -6.09 4.89 -2.60
CA ASP A 125 -5.21 5.01 -1.44
C ASP A 125 -5.08 3.70 -0.66
N GLU A 126 -4.00 3.55 0.11
CA GLU A 126 -3.68 2.28 0.78
C GLU A 126 -4.71 1.92 1.86
N TYR A 127 -5.32 2.93 2.49
CA TYR A 127 -6.30 2.73 3.55
C TYR A 127 -7.64 2.24 2.99
N ASP A 128 -8.06 2.72 1.83
CA ASP A 128 -9.26 2.26 1.14
C ASP A 128 -9.13 0.77 0.76
N VAL A 129 -7.95 0.34 0.28
CA VAL A 129 -7.66 -1.08 0.02
C VAL A 129 -7.82 -1.91 1.30
N MET A 130 -7.21 -1.46 2.40
CA MET A 130 -7.26 -2.21 3.67
C MET A 130 -8.64 -2.21 4.32
N MET A 131 -9.39 -1.10 4.23
CA MET A 131 -10.78 -1.02 4.68
C MET A 131 -11.66 -2.04 3.94
N LEU A 132 -11.49 -2.17 2.62
CA LEU A 132 -12.22 -3.18 1.85
C LEU A 132 -11.73 -4.60 2.16
N ALA A 133 -10.44 -4.78 2.43
CA ALA A 133 -9.89 -6.06 2.85
C ALA A 133 -10.52 -6.51 4.18
N GLU A 134 -10.66 -5.64 5.18
CA GLU A 134 -11.33 -5.96 6.45
C GLU A 134 -12.79 -6.41 6.26
N GLU A 135 -13.50 -5.89 5.25
CA GLU A 135 -14.89 -6.27 4.95
C GLU A 135 -15.00 -7.60 4.18
N THR A 136 -13.97 -7.97 3.40
CA THR A 136 -14.06 -9.05 2.40
C THR A 136 -13.14 -10.25 2.66
N CYS A 137 -12.15 -10.10 3.52
CA CYS A 137 -11.18 -11.13 3.88
C CYS A 137 -11.66 -11.98 5.06
N GLU A 138 -11.11 -13.19 5.17
CA GLU A 138 -11.30 -14.00 6.37
C GLU A 138 -10.15 -13.68 7.35
N MET A 139 -10.52 -13.17 8.53
CA MET A 139 -9.58 -12.84 9.59
C MET A 139 -9.52 -13.96 10.65
N LEU A 140 -8.47 -13.93 11.47
CA LEU A 140 -8.43 -14.69 12.71
C LEU A 140 -9.49 -14.14 13.66
N SER A 141 -10.31 -15.03 14.22
CA SER A 141 -11.21 -14.68 15.31
C SER A 141 -10.35 -14.34 16.53
N THR A 142 -9.98 -13.07 16.67
CA THR A 142 -9.60 -12.54 17.96
C THR A 142 -10.87 -12.64 18.81
N GLY A 143 -10.80 -13.18 20.02
CA GLY A 143 -11.96 -13.31 20.91
C GLY A 143 -12.65 -11.99 21.30
N SER A 144 -12.38 -10.88 20.58
CA SER A 144 -12.95 -9.54 20.72
C SER A 144 -14.04 -9.23 19.69
N GLU A 145 -14.59 -10.21 18.96
CA GLU A 145 -15.73 -10.01 18.04
C GLU A 145 -17.07 -9.68 18.72
N SER A 146 -17.09 -9.40 20.02
CA SER A 146 -18.26 -8.79 20.65
C SER A 146 -18.27 -7.28 20.45
N LYS A 147 -18.42 -6.80 19.20
CA LYS A 147 -19.04 -5.48 19.00
C LYS A 147 -20.44 -5.61 19.58
N CYS A 148 -20.67 -4.98 20.74
CA CYS A 148 -22.00 -5.00 21.35
C CYS A 148 -23.03 -4.43 20.35
N LEU A 149 -24.30 -4.86 20.45
CA LEU A 149 -25.38 -4.46 19.52
C LEU A 149 -25.41 -2.95 19.25
N GLN A 150 -25.00 -2.14 20.21
CA GLN A 150 -24.90 -0.68 20.10
C GLN A 150 -23.82 -0.22 19.09
N HIS A 151 -22.65 -0.85 19.06
CA HIS A 151 -21.59 -0.55 18.08
C HIS A 151 -22.05 -0.93 16.66
N THR A 152 -22.66 -2.10 16.49
CA THR A 152 -23.23 -2.54 15.21
C THR A 152 -24.34 -1.61 14.72
N ALA A 153 -25.20 -1.12 15.63
CA ALA A 153 -26.25 -0.15 15.31
C ALA A 153 -25.68 1.22 14.90
N GLN A 154 -24.63 1.71 15.59
CA GLN A 154 -23.98 2.99 15.28
C GLN A 154 -23.24 2.95 13.94
N GLU A 155 -22.58 1.84 13.62
CA GLU A 155 -21.88 1.63 12.35
C GLU A 155 -22.84 1.64 11.16
N ARG A 156 -24.01 1.00 11.29
CA ARG A 156 -25.09 1.08 10.29
C ARG A 156 -25.59 2.51 10.06
N ILE A 157 -25.70 3.31 11.12
CA ILE A 157 -26.13 4.72 11.00
C ILE A 157 -25.04 5.56 10.33
N ARG A 158 -23.76 5.34 10.65
CA ARG A 158 -22.62 6.02 10.03
C ARG A 158 -22.52 5.70 8.54
N ASN A 159 -22.67 4.43 8.15
CA ASN A 159 -22.62 4.02 6.75
C ASN A 159 -23.80 4.60 5.94
N ARG A 160 -25.00 4.71 6.53
CA ARG A 160 -26.13 5.42 5.91
C ARG A 160 -25.84 6.91 5.65
N LYS A 161 -25.04 7.58 6.49
CA LYS A 161 -24.66 8.99 6.26
C LYS A 161 -23.65 9.12 5.12
N ARG A 162 -22.63 8.24 5.05
CA ARG A 162 -21.64 8.20 3.96
C ARG A 162 -22.29 7.95 2.59
N ASN A 163 -23.27 7.05 2.52
CA ASN A 163 -23.97 6.77 1.26
C ASN A 163 -24.92 7.90 0.81
N ARG A 164 -25.34 8.80 1.71
CA ARG A 164 -26.14 9.97 1.36
C ARG A 164 -25.31 11.12 0.79
N SER A 165 -24.03 11.26 1.18
CA SER A 165 -23.13 12.26 0.61
C SER A 165 -22.71 11.93 -0.83
N THR A 166 -22.50 10.65 -1.15
CA THR A 166 -22.15 10.21 -2.51
C THR A 166 -23.32 10.35 -3.49
N LEU A 167 -24.57 10.18 -3.05
CA LEU A 167 -25.75 10.46 -3.87
C LEU A 167 -25.96 11.95 -4.17
N ARG A 168 -25.56 12.86 -3.27
CA ARG A 168 -25.67 14.31 -3.49
C ARG A 168 -24.72 14.83 -4.58
N HIS A 169 -23.52 14.25 -4.69
CA HIS A 169 -22.59 14.64 -5.75
C HIS A 169 -23.01 14.21 -7.16
N LYS A 170 -23.81 13.15 -7.31
CA LYS A 170 -24.33 12.71 -8.62
C LYS A 170 -25.48 13.56 -9.17
N PHE A 171 -26.11 14.42 -8.35
CA PHE A 171 -27.19 15.30 -8.81
C PHE A 171 -26.71 16.67 -9.30
N ILE A 172 -25.51 17.14 -8.92
CA ILE A 172 -25.00 18.44 -9.36
C ILE A 172 -24.40 18.37 -10.78
N THR A 173 -23.88 17.21 -11.20
CA THR A 173 -23.27 17.04 -12.52
C THR A 173 -24.26 16.76 -13.65
N LYS A 174 -25.55 16.53 -13.36
CA LYS A 174 -26.58 16.22 -14.38
C LYS A 174 -27.44 17.41 -14.85
N GLN A 175 -27.20 18.64 -14.34
CA GLN A 175 -27.99 19.82 -14.71
C GLN A 175 -27.32 20.80 -15.69
N LYS A 176 -26.14 20.49 -16.25
CA LYS A 176 -25.47 21.37 -17.24
C LYS A 176 -25.58 20.93 -18.70
N SER A 177 -26.38 19.92 -19.04
CA SER A 177 -26.50 19.46 -20.43
C SER A 177 -27.95 19.13 -20.83
N SER A 178 -28.79 20.15 -20.99
CA SER A 178 -29.96 20.07 -21.88
C SER A 178 -30.69 21.41 -21.99
N HIS A 179 -30.96 21.81 -23.24
CA HIS A 179 -31.83 22.89 -23.76
C HIS A 179 -31.18 24.27 -23.98
N THR A 180 -31.29 24.96 -25.13
CA THR A 180 -31.95 24.69 -26.44
C THR A 180 -31.54 25.78 -27.44
N SER A 181 -31.60 25.43 -28.72
CA SER A 181 -31.44 26.24 -29.94
C SER A 181 -32.60 27.22 -30.23
N SER A 182 -32.29 28.38 -30.84
CA SER A 182 -32.81 28.90 -32.15
C SER A 182 -33.17 30.41 -32.23
N ARG A 183 -32.68 31.05 -33.33
CA ARG A 183 -33.14 32.25 -34.12
C ARG A 183 -33.51 33.57 -33.39
N SER A 184 -33.25 34.80 -33.84
CA SER A 184 -32.82 35.42 -35.12
C SER A 184 -32.43 36.91 -34.91
N VAL A 185 -31.62 37.44 -35.85
CA VAL A 185 -30.98 38.78 -36.08
C VAL A 185 -32.00 39.90 -36.43
N PRO A 186 -31.72 41.24 -36.63
CA PRO A 186 -30.53 42.14 -36.46
C PRO A 186 -30.78 43.48 -35.71
N GLN A 187 -29.71 44.22 -35.34
CA GLN A 187 -29.34 45.55 -35.91
C GLN A 187 -28.20 46.25 -35.14
N SER A 188 -27.54 47.13 -35.88
CA SER A 188 -26.23 47.77 -35.73
C SER A 188 -26.17 49.00 -34.81
N LEU A 189 -24.99 49.26 -34.23
CA LEU A 189 -24.17 50.49 -34.35
C LEU A 189 -23.42 50.84 -33.06
N THR A 190 -22.13 51.21 -33.23
CA THR A 190 -21.31 52.13 -32.40
C THR A 190 -21.00 51.71 -30.95
N SER A 191 -19.87 52.01 -30.32
CA SER A 191 -18.55 52.55 -30.66
C SER A 191 -17.72 52.47 -29.37
N SER A 192 -16.39 52.56 -29.52
CA SER A 192 -15.47 53.29 -28.63
C SER A 192 -15.14 52.82 -27.19
N ILE A 193 -13.82 52.65 -26.98
CA ILE A 193 -12.97 53.23 -25.90
C ILE A 193 -13.25 52.67 -24.48
N SER A 194 -12.34 52.26 -23.59
CA SER A 194 -10.95 52.61 -23.25
C SER A 194 -10.46 51.66 -22.15
N THR A 195 -9.14 51.45 -22.06
CA THR A 195 -8.25 51.63 -20.88
C THR A 195 -8.79 51.19 -19.48
N THR A 196 -8.11 50.40 -18.65
CA THR A 196 -6.82 50.69 -17.98
C THR A 196 -6.42 49.51 -17.06
N TYR A 197 -5.09 49.31 -16.89
CA TYR A 197 -4.35 48.97 -15.63
C TYR A 197 -4.71 47.66 -14.87
N SER A 198 -3.79 46.82 -14.36
CA SER A 198 -2.40 47.02 -13.91
C SER A 198 -1.67 45.66 -13.72
N ARG A 199 -0.36 45.67 -14.00
CA ARG A 199 0.78 45.20 -13.16
C ARG A 199 0.58 44.00 -12.21
N SER A 200 1.26 42.86 -12.38
CA SER A 200 2.71 42.54 -12.26
C SER A 200 3.25 42.33 -10.84
N ARG A 201 3.75 41.11 -10.56
CA ARG A 201 4.99 40.74 -9.82
C ARG A 201 5.00 39.21 -9.67
N THR A 202 5.87 38.37 -10.23
CA THR A 202 7.35 38.26 -10.32
C THR A 202 8.12 38.14 -9.00
N GLY A 203 8.75 36.97 -8.83
CA GLY A 203 9.98 36.71 -8.07
C GLY A 203 9.74 36.13 -6.68
N SER A 204 10.59 35.29 -6.09
CA SER A 204 11.84 34.64 -6.51
C SER A 204 12.41 33.95 -5.25
N ILE A 205 12.80 32.68 -5.35
CA ILE A 205 14.01 32.01 -4.82
C ILE A 205 14.67 32.54 -3.51
N THR A 206 14.87 31.63 -2.55
CA THR A 206 16.09 31.40 -1.73
C THR A 206 16.04 29.93 -1.26
N LYS A 207 16.91 28.98 -1.64
CA LYS A 207 18.33 28.70 -1.31
C LYS A 207 18.68 28.75 0.19
N GLY A 208 19.07 27.58 0.73
CA GLY A 208 19.78 27.40 1.99
C GLY A 208 20.38 25.99 2.09
N ASN A 209 21.70 25.89 1.84
CA ASN A 209 22.58 24.73 2.09
C ASN A 209 23.26 24.92 3.46
N VAL A 210 23.49 23.85 4.24
CA VAL A 210 24.64 23.61 5.15
C VAL A 210 24.71 22.08 5.39
N SER A 211 25.63 21.33 4.80
CA SER A 211 27.04 20.96 5.14
C SER A 211 27.22 19.79 6.12
N PHE A 212 28.12 18.90 5.69
CA PHE A 212 28.73 17.74 6.34
C PHE A 212 29.44 18.10 7.66
N HIS A 213 29.53 17.12 8.58
CA HIS A 213 30.59 17.07 9.59
C HIS A 213 31.14 15.65 9.72
N GLU A 214 32.47 15.61 9.86
CA GLU A 214 33.43 14.49 9.94
C GLU A 214 33.14 13.35 10.92
N LEU A 215 33.60 12.16 10.52
CA LEU A 215 33.99 11.02 11.37
C LEU A 215 35.26 11.32 12.18
N PRO A 216 35.48 10.59 13.28
CA PRO A 216 36.83 10.16 13.64
C PRO A 216 36.97 8.63 13.56
N GLU A 217 38.13 8.22 13.03
CA GLU A 217 38.76 6.90 13.16
C GLU A 217 39.29 6.64 14.58
N GLU A 218 39.76 5.39 14.77
CA GLU A 218 40.64 4.84 15.82
C GLU A 218 39.91 4.25 17.05
N GLN A 219 40.24 3.07 17.61
CA GLN A 219 41.47 2.25 17.54
C GLN A 219 41.18 0.82 18.06
N GLU A 220 41.97 -0.15 17.60
CA GLU A 220 42.06 -1.54 18.08
C GLU A 220 42.61 -1.62 19.51
N ILE A 221 42.12 -2.58 20.32
CA ILE A 221 42.93 -3.23 21.36
C ILE A 221 42.68 -4.75 21.32
N GLU A 222 43.74 -5.45 20.99
CA GLU A 222 43.96 -6.89 21.04
C GLU A 222 44.55 -7.30 22.41
N LYS A 223 44.37 -8.58 22.78
CA LYS A 223 45.07 -9.37 23.83
C LYS A 223 44.56 -9.18 25.28
N ASP A 224 44.49 -10.19 26.15
CA ASP A 224 45.26 -11.43 26.21
C ASP A 224 44.60 -12.47 27.16
N SER A 225 44.86 -13.73 26.82
CA SER A 225 45.19 -14.87 27.70
C SER A 225 44.33 -15.34 28.88
N GLN A 226 43.91 -16.61 28.73
CA GLN A 226 44.20 -17.75 29.61
C GLN A 226 43.83 -17.66 31.10
N ARG A 227 43.07 -18.66 31.58
CA ARG A 227 43.62 -19.76 32.40
C ARG A 227 42.55 -20.76 32.86
N LYS A 228 42.85 -22.04 32.59
CA LYS A 228 42.74 -23.23 33.48
C LYS A 228 41.33 -23.63 33.95
N GLY A 229 40.92 -24.89 34.00
CA GLY A 229 41.57 -26.18 33.85
C GLY A 229 40.47 -27.25 33.70
N SER A 230 40.72 -28.35 32.98
CA SER A 230 41.27 -29.58 33.55
C SER A 230 40.33 -30.26 34.55
N MET A 231 39.61 -31.30 34.11
CA MET A 231 39.76 -32.72 34.54
C MET A 231 38.58 -33.53 33.97
N ARG A 232 38.87 -34.54 33.13
CA ARG A 232 38.87 -36.00 33.47
C ARG A 232 37.52 -36.46 34.01
N SER A 233 36.86 -37.48 33.46
CA SER A 233 37.40 -38.81 33.19
C SER A 233 36.43 -39.66 32.35
N SER A 234 37.02 -40.55 31.56
CA SER A 234 36.40 -41.70 30.91
C SER A 234 36.35 -42.90 31.86
N LEU A 235 35.54 -43.91 31.49
CA LEU A 235 35.48 -45.30 32.01
C LEU A 235 34.79 -45.37 33.39
N ASP A 236 33.68 -46.09 33.60
CA ASP A 236 33.32 -47.44 33.16
C ASP A 236 31.89 -47.59 32.61
#